data_AF-A0AAD7UCJ0-F1
#
_entry.id   AF-A0AAD7UCJ0-F1
#
_cell.length_a   1.000
_cell.length_b   1.000
_cell.length_c   1.000
_cell.angle_alpha   90.00
_cell.angle_beta   90.00
_cell.angle_gamma   90.00
#
_symmetry.space_group_name_H-M   'P 1'
#
loop_
_entity.id
_entity.type
_entity.pdbx_description
1 polymer ?
#
loop_
_entity_poly.entity_id
_entity_poly.type
_entity_poly.pdbx_seq_one_letter_code
_entity_poly.pdbx_strand_id
1 'polypeptide(L)'
;MRRLLCELVALIVGVSSFALQGSVARSTTLYAEPVQVKFRIHPDGRIEETVLGIKGTDCEKVTEALNEKLGSIISSAPTEERFEEKVEDTNNVYETKFTEW
;
A
#
# COMPACT_ATOMS: atom_id res chain seq x y z
N MET A 1 22.30 -45.30 10.81
CA MET A 1 22.00 -45.65 12.22
C MET A 1 22.68 -44.66 13.17
N ARG A 2 22.08 -43.50 13.43
CA ARG A 2 22.46 -42.59 14.53
C ARG A 2 21.19 -41.90 15.03
N ARG A 3 20.38 -42.67 15.75
CA ARG A 3 19.05 -42.33 16.29
C ARG A 3 19.08 -42.11 17.81
N LEU A 4 20.22 -41.78 18.41
CA LEU A 4 20.44 -41.94 19.87
C LEU A 4 21.01 -40.70 20.59
N LEU A 5 20.57 -39.49 20.26
CA LEU A 5 20.86 -38.28 21.06
C LEU A 5 19.65 -37.34 21.20
N CYS A 6 18.44 -37.89 21.10
CA CYS A 6 17.23 -37.23 21.60
C CYS A 6 17.01 -37.75 23.03
N GLU A 7 16.63 -36.89 23.97
CA GLU A 7 16.42 -37.16 25.40
C GLU A 7 17.65 -37.06 26.30
N LEU A 8 18.02 -35.82 26.62
CA LEU A 8 18.33 -35.49 28.01
C LEU A 8 18.10 -33.99 28.22
N VAL A 9 17.55 -33.63 29.38
CA VAL A 9 17.31 -32.25 29.87
C VAL A 9 15.97 -31.61 29.44
N ALA A 10 14.87 -32.29 29.70
CA ALA A 10 13.58 -31.63 29.91
C ALA A 10 13.00 -32.15 31.23
N LEU A 11 13.14 -31.38 32.32
CA LEU A 11 12.40 -31.46 33.61
C LEU A 11 13.25 -30.77 34.68
N ILE A 12 13.00 -29.50 35.02
CA ILE A 12 13.12 -28.89 36.37
C ILE A 12 13.05 -27.34 36.36
N VAL A 13 12.06 -26.72 35.71
CA VAL A 13 11.48 -25.47 36.25
C VAL A 13 10.13 -25.21 35.59
N GLY A 14 9.06 -25.36 36.37
CA GLY A 14 7.74 -24.88 36.01
C GLY A 14 7.65 -23.38 36.21
N VAL A 15 7.39 -22.64 35.14
CA VAL A 15 6.56 -21.42 35.16
C VAL A 15 5.75 -21.45 33.87
N SER A 16 4.44 -21.60 34.03
CA SER A 16 3.45 -21.27 33.02
C SER A 16 3.56 -19.78 32.70
N SER A 17 4.12 -19.43 31.55
CA SER A 17 3.91 -18.11 30.95
C SER A 17 4.06 -18.22 29.46
N PHE A 18 2.90 -18.32 28.83
CA PHE A 18 2.57 -17.61 27.60
C PHE A 18 3.49 -16.41 27.39
N ALA A 19 4.40 -16.50 26.43
CA ALA A 19 4.97 -15.35 25.79
C ALA A 19 5.08 -15.67 24.29
N LEU A 20 3.93 -15.88 23.66
CA LEU A 20 3.77 -15.46 22.26
C LEU A 20 3.98 -13.95 22.26
N GLN A 21 5.22 -13.51 22.13
CA GLN A 21 5.54 -12.14 21.75
C GLN A 21 5.19 -12.00 20.26
N GLY A 22 3.89 -11.96 20.01
CA GLY A 22 3.35 -11.48 18.75
C GLY A 22 3.62 -9.98 18.69
N SER A 23 4.66 -9.60 17.95
CA SER A 23 4.88 -8.21 17.57
C SER A 23 3.71 -7.77 16.68
N VAL A 24 2.73 -7.08 17.25
CA VAL A 24 1.71 -6.38 16.47
C VAL A 24 2.39 -5.20 15.80
N ALA A 25 2.85 -5.39 14.56
CA ALA A 25 3.26 -4.29 13.71
C ALA A 25 2.03 -3.41 13.46
N ARG A 26 1.98 -2.27 14.14
CA ARG A 26 0.92 -1.28 13.97
C ARG A 26 1.10 -0.68 12.58
N SER A 27 0.33 -1.19 11.61
CA SER A 27 0.31 -0.71 10.23
C SER A 27 -0.31 0.68 10.19
N THR A 28 0.53 1.72 10.21
CA THR A 28 0.13 3.11 10.02
C THR A 28 -0.22 3.32 8.55
N THR A 29 -1.43 2.91 8.16
CA THR A 29 -2.07 3.40 6.93
C THR A 29 -2.96 4.56 7.32
N LEU A 30 -2.37 5.69 7.70
CA LEU A 30 -3.10 6.93 7.91
C LEU A 30 -2.62 7.88 6.82
N TYR A 31 -3.56 8.36 6.01
CA TYR A 31 -3.38 9.26 4.86
C TYR A 31 -2.83 8.61 3.58
N ALA A 32 -3.52 7.58 3.08
CA ALA A 32 -3.48 7.32 1.65
C ALA A 32 -4.42 8.33 0.97
N GLU A 33 -3.89 9.14 0.05
CA GLU A 33 -4.72 9.99 -0.80
C GLU A 33 -5.70 9.09 -1.59
N PRO A 34 -7.02 9.37 -1.55
CA PRO A 34 -7.98 8.45 -2.11
C PRO A 34 -7.86 8.43 -3.64
N VAL A 35 -7.48 7.28 -4.19
CA VAL A 35 -7.54 7.02 -5.63
C VAL A 35 -9.01 7.08 -6.07
N GLN A 36 -9.29 7.87 -7.09
CA GLN A 36 -10.64 8.08 -7.61
C GLN A 36 -10.66 7.90 -9.13
N VAL A 37 -11.70 7.23 -9.62
CA VAL A 37 -11.99 7.13 -11.05
C VAL A 37 -13.35 7.73 -11.30
N LYS A 38 -13.40 8.76 -12.15
CA LYS A 38 -14.62 9.48 -12.53
C LYS A 38 -15.01 9.08 -13.94
N PHE A 39 -16.30 8.77 -14.11
CA PHE A 39 -16.88 8.49 -15.41
C PHE A 39 -17.93 9.55 -15.74
N ARG A 40 -17.80 10.17 -16.91
CA ARG A 40 -18.85 11.01 -17.51
C ARG A 40 -19.45 10.27 -18.68
N ILE A 41 -20.70 9.86 -18.53
CA ILE A 41 -21.47 9.17 -19.57
C ILE A 41 -22.29 10.22 -20.33
N HIS A 42 -22.05 10.33 -21.62
CA HIS A 42 -22.78 11.23 -22.52
C HIS A 42 -24.03 10.53 -23.08
N PRO A 43 -25.08 11.29 -23.46
CA PRO A 43 -26.33 10.72 -23.99
C PRO A 43 -26.15 9.99 -25.32
N ASP A 44 -25.06 10.22 -26.03
CA ASP A 44 -24.68 9.52 -27.26
C ASP A 44 -23.90 8.21 -27.00
N GLY A 45 -23.72 7.83 -25.73
CA GLY A 45 -23.07 6.59 -25.32
C GLY A 45 -21.56 6.68 -25.19
N ARG A 46 -20.95 7.86 -25.42
CA ARG A 46 -19.52 8.06 -25.13
C ARG A 46 -19.27 8.11 -23.63
N ILE A 47 -18.16 7.51 -23.19
CA ILE A 47 -17.69 7.56 -21.81
C ILE A 47 -16.38 8.33 -21.80
N GLU A 48 -16.27 9.31 -20.91
CA GLU A 48 -15.00 9.93 -20.57
C GLU A 48 -14.57 9.48 -19.19
N GLU A 49 -13.30 9.08 -19.10
CA GLU A 49 -12.64 8.64 -17.87
C GLU A 49 -11.72 9.73 -17.34
N THR A 50 -11.66 9.89 -16.01
CA THR A 50 -10.62 10.67 -15.35
C THR A 50 -10.12 9.92 -14.12
N VAL A 51 -8.82 9.62 -14.08
CA VAL A 51 -8.13 8.97 -12.95
C VAL A 51 -7.45 10.05 -12.11
N LEU A 52 -7.62 10.00 -10.79
CA LEU A 52 -7.06 10.94 -9.84
C LEU A 52 -6.38 10.21 -8.68
N GLY A 53 -5.35 10.81 -8.10
CA GLY A 53 -4.65 10.29 -6.92
C GLY A 53 -3.63 9.18 -7.21
N ILE A 54 -3.26 8.96 -8.47
CA ILE A 54 -2.17 8.04 -8.85
C ILE A 54 -1.07 8.87 -9.53
N LYS A 55 0.14 8.78 -9.02
CA LYS A 55 1.29 9.55 -9.51
C LYS A 55 2.19 8.71 -10.41
N GLY A 56 2.86 9.36 -11.35
CA GLY A 56 3.90 8.75 -12.18
C GLY A 56 3.39 7.62 -13.09
N THR A 57 4.25 6.63 -13.33
CA THR A 57 4.01 5.54 -14.30
C THR A 57 2.90 4.57 -13.89
N ASP A 58 2.54 4.53 -12.60
CA ASP A 58 1.43 3.71 -12.13
C ASP A 58 0.08 4.24 -12.63
N CYS A 59 -0.03 5.54 -12.91
CA CYS A 59 -1.21 6.14 -13.54
C CYS A 59 -1.44 5.53 -14.93
N GLU A 60 -0.37 5.32 -15.70
CA GLU A 60 -0.44 4.78 -17.07
C GLU A 60 -0.92 3.32 -17.07
N LYS A 61 -0.39 2.49 -16.16
CA LYS A 61 -0.79 1.08 -16.03
C LYS A 61 -2.27 0.93 -15.68
N VAL A 62 -2.77 1.74 -14.76
CA VAL A 62 -4.18 1.70 -14.34
C VAL A 62 -5.08 2.14 -15.49
N THR A 63 -4.68 3.21 -16.21
CA THR A 63 -5.42 3.73 -17.36
C THR A 63 -5.45 2.69 -18.50
N GLU A 64 -4.33 2.01 -18.78
CA GLU A 64 -4.27 0.94 -19.80
C GLU A 64 -5.21 -0.22 -19.46
N ALA A 65 -5.16 -0.74 -18.24
CA ALA A 65 -6.03 -1.82 -17.79
C ALA A 65 -7.51 -1.44 -17.78
N LEU A 66 -7.85 -0.16 -17.58
CA LEU A 66 -9.23 0.31 -17.66
C LEU A 66 -9.69 0.45 -19.11
N ASN A 67 -8.84 1.00 -19.97
CA ASN A 67 -9.11 1.18 -21.39
C ASN A 67 -9.39 -0.15 -22.11
N GLU A 68 -8.67 -1.22 -21.76
CA GLU A 68 -8.95 -2.57 -22.27
C GLU A 68 -10.39 -3.04 -21.97
N LYS A 69 -10.97 -2.58 -20.86
CA LYS A 69 -12.32 -2.95 -20.44
C LYS A 69 -13.41 -2.03 -20.98
N LEU A 70 -13.08 -0.77 -21.28
CA LEU A 70 -14.02 0.24 -21.79
C LEU A 70 -14.26 0.12 -23.30
N GLY A 71 -13.38 -0.57 -24.03
CA GLY A 71 -13.56 -0.87 -25.45
C GLY A 71 -12.76 0.07 -26.36
N SER A 72 -13.44 0.74 -27.30
CA SER A 72 -12.76 1.59 -28.29
C SER A 72 -12.44 2.97 -27.74
N ILE A 73 -11.15 3.33 -27.75
CA ILE A 73 -10.63 4.61 -27.27
C ILE A 73 -10.62 5.60 -28.45
N ILE A 74 -11.35 6.70 -28.31
CA ILE A 74 -11.37 7.77 -29.32
C ILE A 74 -10.23 8.78 -29.08
N SER A 75 -9.93 9.05 -27.80
CA SER A 75 -8.88 9.98 -27.39
C SER A 75 -8.39 9.66 -25.97
N SER A 76 -7.10 9.82 -25.73
CA SER A 76 -6.50 9.72 -24.39
C SER A 76 -5.54 10.89 -24.18
N ALA A 77 -5.56 11.47 -22.98
CA ALA A 77 -4.68 12.57 -22.60
C ALA A 77 -4.21 12.37 -21.15
N PRO A 78 -2.91 12.57 -20.86
CA PRO A 78 -2.38 12.44 -19.51
C PRO A 78 -2.84 13.59 -18.61
N THR A 79 -3.09 13.31 -17.33
CA THR A 79 -3.33 14.32 -16.30
C THR A 79 -2.01 14.80 -15.69
N GLU A 80 -2.05 15.90 -14.92
CA GLU A 80 -0.86 16.51 -14.31
C GLU A 80 -0.12 15.53 -13.38
N GLU A 81 -0.86 14.70 -12.66
CA GLU A 81 -0.34 13.72 -11.69
C GLU A 81 0.54 12.65 -12.34
N ARG A 82 0.35 12.36 -13.63
CA ARG A 82 1.23 11.44 -14.39
C ARG A 82 2.67 11.95 -14.41
N PHE A 83 2.87 13.26 -14.37
CA PHE A 83 4.20 13.89 -14.42
C PHE A 83 4.78 14.14 -13.03
N GLU A 84 4.02 13.87 -11.97
CA GLU A 84 4.51 13.96 -10.59
C GLU A 84 5.29 12.72 -10.18
N GLU A 85 6.37 12.93 -9.41
CA GLU A 85 7.13 11.84 -8.81
C GLU A 85 6.47 11.38 -7.50
N LYS A 86 6.44 10.06 -7.26
CA LYS A 86 5.96 9.49 -6.01
C LYS A 86 7.01 9.72 -4.92
N VAL A 87 6.74 10.66 -4.01
CA VAL A 87 7.57 10.86 -2.82
C VAL A 87 7.19 9.78 -1.79
N GLU A 88 8.15 8.94 -1.41
CA GLU A 88 7.97 8.02 -0.29
C GLU A 88 8.34 8.75 1.00
N ASP A 89 7.32 9.06 1.81
CA ASP A 89 7.49 9.67 3.13
C ASP A 89 8.18 8.68 4.08
N THR A 90 9.51 8.65 4.02
CA THR A 90 10.35 7.98 5.02
C THR A 90 10.43 8.88 6.26
N ASN A 91 9.32 8.93 7.01
CA ASN A 91 9.26 9.58 8.31
C ASN A 91 10.19 8.87 9.31
N ASN A 92 11.49 9.20 9.28
CA ASN A 92 12.33 9.07 10.47
C ASN A 92 11.97 10.26 11.35
N VAL A 93 11.02 10.03 12.25
CA VAL A 93 10.67 10.95 13.32
C VAL A 93 11.87 11.02 14.26
N TYR A 94 12.81 11.94 13.99
CA TYR A 94 13.72 12.39 15.03
C TYR A 94 12.87 13.14 16.06
N GLU A 95 12.69 12.50 17.21
CA GLU A 95 12.03 13.03 18.39
C GLU A 95 12.72 14.34 18.79
N THR A 96 12.20 15.46 18.27
CA THR A 96 12.57 16.79 18.73
C THR A 96 11.93 16.94 20.10
N LYS A 97 12.70 16.57 21.12
CA LYS A 97 12.39 16.77 22.53
C LYS A 97 12.17 18.26 22.76
N PHE A 98 10.92 18.69 22.66
CA PHE A 98 10.48 20.05 22.94
C PHE A 98 10.25 20.19 24.45
N THR A 99 11.35 20.31 25.19
CA THR A 99 11.38 20.84 26.56
C THR A 99 12.68 21.64 26.63
N GLU A 100 12.70 22.89 27.06
CA GLU A 100 12.34 23.32 28.41
C GLU A 100 11.84 24.79 28.41
N TRP A 101 10.73 25.06 29.10
CA TRP A 101 10.36 26.37 29.63
C TRP A 101 10.49 26.32 31.15
#